data_AF-A0A9N7RSR2-F1
#
_entry.id   AF-A0A9N7RSR2-F1
#
_cell.length_a   1.000
_cell.length_b   1.000
_cell.length_c   1.000
_cell.angle_alpha   90.00
_cell.angle_beta   90.00
_cell.angle_gamma   90.00
#
_symmetry.space_group_name_H-M   'P 1'
#
loop_
_entity.id
_entity.type
_entity.pdbx_description
1 polymer ?
#
loop_
_entity_poly.entity_id
_entity_poly.type
_entity_poly.pdbx_seq_one_letter_code
_entity_poly.pdbx_strand_id
1 'polypeptide(L)'
;MRALGKIWDTVQKGVRWSVGDGKQIKFWQDRWLHFDVTLLQVCTGVVPQPFINWTVSNYGTNDGQWRWNLFSHLLPANVLLRIAAVPPPGASSEPDLMYWGFLANGRFTTKSAYDSLSGDGTTTDSWLWRVIWKWVGPQRIRQFMWLVAKNCLMTNSERFRRHFVSSPTCELCGSAPETLLHTLRDCPKATQIWRTLIPGNMLPAFFSLDLVQWLGYNLCSVAANEMVEWSSFFGVTMWRIWNG
;
A
#
# COMPACT_ATOMS: atom_id res chain seq x y z
N MET A 1 -15.12 15.23 7.08
CA MET A 1 -15.47 13.84 7.46
C MET A 1 -15.55 12.84 6.28
N ARG A 2 -15.07 13.16 5.06
CA ARG A 2 -15.16 12.26 3.87
C ARG A 2 -13.97 11.30 3.69
N ALA A 3 -12.86 11.52 4.40
CA ALA A 3 -11.65 10.70 4.25
C ALA A 3 -11.75 9.35 4.97
N LEU A 4 -12.42 9.28 6.13
CA LEU A 4 -12.58 8.06 6.92
C LEU A 4 -13.42 7.00 6.19
N GLY A 5 -14.47 7.41 5.47
CA GLY A 5 -15.33 6.49 4.73
C GLY A 5 -14.60 5.68 3.66
N LYS A 6 -13.68 6.32 2.91
CA LYS A 6 -12.87 5.62 1.88
C LYS A 6 -11.85 4.64 2.47
N ILE A 7 -11.39 4.91 3.70
CA ILE A 7 -10.43 4.05 4.40
C ILE A 7 -11.15 2.86 5.04
N TRP A 8 -12.40 3.05 5.47
CA TRP A 8 -13.20 2.03 6.13
C TRP A 8 -13.35 0.76 5.29
N ASP A 9 -13.59 0.87 3.98
CA ASP A 9 -13.74 -0.29 3.09
C ASP A 9 -12.51 -1.21 3.08
N THR A 10 -11.31 -0.64 3.25
CA THR A 10 -10.06 -1.40 3.33
C THR A 10 -9.81 -1.91 4.74
N VAL A 11 -10.07 -1.09 5.77
CA VAL A 11 -9.94 -1.49 7.17
C VAL A 11 -10.89 -2.65 7.49
N GLN A 12 -12.12 -2.61 7.00
CA GLN A 12 -13.13 -3.67 7.18
C GLN A 12 -12.67 -5.02 6.61
N LYS A 13 -11.74 -5.05 5.65
CA LYS A 13 -11.15 -6.32 5.16
C LYS A 13 -10.30 -7.01 6.22
N GLY A 14 -9.65 -6.25 7.09
CA GLY A 14 -8.84 -6.77 8.19
C GLY A 14 -9.65 -7.13 9.43
N VAL A 15 -10.90 -6.68 9.55
CA VAL A 15 -11.76 -6.99 10.69
C VAL A 15 -12.29 -8.43 10.58
N ARG A 16 -12.08 -9.22 11.64
CA ARG A 16 -12.62 -10.58 11.78
C ARG A 16 -13.27 -10.76 13.15
N TRP A 17 -14.09 -11.80 13.24
CA TRP A 17 -14.82 -12.16 14.44
C TRP A 17 -14.48 -13.56 14.92
N SER A 18 -14.39 -13.74 16.23
CA SER A 18 -14.42 -15.03 16.90
C SER A 18 -15.80 -15.19 17.52
N VAL A 19 -16.49 -16.28 17.16
CA VAL A 19 -17.85 -16.55 17.62
C VAL A 19 -17.83 -16.88 19.12
N GLY A 20 -18.63 -16.13 19.87
CA GLY A 20 -18.96 -16.41 21.26
C GLY A 20 -20.47 -16.65 21.39
N ASP A 21 -21.21 -15.65 21.85
CA ASP A 21 -22.67 -15.68 21.99
C ASP A 21 -23.42 -15.44 20.67
N GLY A 22 -22.70 -15.07 19.61
CA GLY A 22 -23.18 -14.94 18.25
C GLY A 22 -24.19 -13.82 18.04
N LYS A 23 -24.36 -12.90 18.99
CA LYS A 23 -25.39 -11.84 18.92
C LYS A 23 -24.95 -10.62 18.12
N GLN A 24 -23.64 -10.41 17.93
CA GLN A 24 -23.11 -9.24 17.23
C GLN A 24 -22.72 -9.57 15.79
N ILE A 25 -22.40 -10.83 15.52
CA ILE A 25 -21.87 -11.30 14.24
C ILE A 25 -23.02 -11.59 13.28
N LYS A 26 -23.07 -10.93 12.12
CA LYS A 26 -23.96 -11.26 11.00
C LYS A 26 -23.49 -12.53 10.31
N PHE A 27 -24.30 -13.59 10.37
CA PHE A 27 -23.93 -14.92 9.89
C PHE A 27 -23.43 -14.92 8.43
N TRP A 28 -24.13 -14.19 7.55
CA TRP A 28 -23.80 -14.15 6.12
C TRP A 28 -22.77 -13.08 5.75
N GLN A 29 -22.74 -11.95 6.46
CA GLN A 29 -22.06 -10.73 6.03
C GLN A 29 -20.70 -10.50 6.72
N ASP A 30 -20.47 -11.11 7.88
CA ASP A 30 -19.22 -10.94 8.63
C ASP A 30 -18.23 -12.08 8.41
N ARG A 31 -16.94 -11.80 8.62
CA ARG A 31 -15.85 -12.79 8.55
C ARG A 31 -15.62 -13.41 9.92
N TRP A 32 -16.37 -14.47 10.23
CA TRP A 32 -16.25 -15.21 11.49
C TRP A 32 -15.70 -16.63 11.32
N LEU A 33 -15.46 -17.03 10.07
CA LEU A 33 -14.68 -18.22 9.74
C LEU A 33 -13.26 -17.76 9.37
N HIS A 34 -12.23 -18.53 9.71
CA HIS A 34 -10.81 -18.18 9.55
C HIS A 34 -10.33 -18.10 8.08
N PHE A 35 -11.11 -17.52 7.18
CA PHE A 35 -10.80 -17.27 5.77
C PHE A 35 -11.19 -15.83 5.37
N ASP A 36 -10.68 -15.37 4.24
CA ASP A 36 -10.78 -13.95 3.78
C ASP A 36 -12.11 -13.57 3.15
N VAL A 37 -13.05 -14.51 3.09
CA VAL A 37 -14.36 -14.35 2.47
C VAL A 37 -15.50 -14.46 3.49
N THR A 38 -16.64 -13.89 3.16
CA THR A 38 -17.88 -14.01 3.92
C THR A 38 -18.71 -15.20 3.40
N LEU A 39 -19.66 -15.70 4.18
CA LEU A 39 -20.55 -16.77 3.69
C LEU A 39 -21.40 -16.32 2.49
N LEU A 40 -21.78 -15.04 2.44
CA LEU A 40 -22.50 -14.46 1.31
C LEU A 40 -21.70 -14.49 0.00
N GLN A 41 -20.37 -14.47 0.06
CA GLN A 41 -19.51 -14.54 -1.13
C GLN A 41 -19.33 -15.96 -1.67
N VAL A 42 -19.60 -16.99 -0.85
CA VAL A 42 -19.38 -18.39 -1.21
C VAL A 42 -20.68 -19.20 -1.29
N CYS A 43 -21.83 -18.57 -1.06
CA CYS A 43 -23.11 -19.25 -1.15
C CYS A 43 -23.45 -19.64 -2.59
N THR A 44 -24.06 -20.81 -2.75
CA THR A 44 -24.43 -21.37 -4.07
C THR A 44 -25.78 -20.86 -4.58
N GLY A 45 -26.55 -20.17 -3.73
CA GLY A 45 -27.87 -19.63 -4.05
C GLY A 45 -28.10 -18.26 -3.43
N VAL A 46 -29.30 -17.71 -3.67
CA VAL A 46 -29.72 -16.42 -3.09
C VAL A 46 -30.15 -16.63 -1.65
N VAL A 47 -29.54 -15.90 -0.72
CA VAL A 47 -29.97 -15.86 0.69
C VAL A 47 -31.23 -15.01 0.80
N PRO A 48 -32.39 -15.57 1.21
CA PRO A 48 -33.63 -14.79 1.27
C PRO A 48 -33.59 -13.73 2.37
N GLN A 49 -34.28 -12.61 2.17
CA GLN A 49 -34.63 -11.69 3.25
C GLN A 49 -35.73 -12.34 4.12
N PRO A 50 -35.69 -12.23 5.46
CA PRO A 50 -34.78 -11.41 6.27
C PRO A 50 -33.49 -12.14 6.73
N PHE A 51 -33.27 -13.39 6.32
CA PHE A 51 -32.22 -14.28 6.84
C PHE A 51 -30.80 -13.76 6.65
N ILE A 52 -30.55 -12.96 5.62
CA ILE A 52 -29.22 -12.34 5.37
C ILE A 52 -28.76 -11.42 6.51
N ASN A 53 -29.70 -10.83 7.25
CA ASN A 53 -29.43 -9.89 8.34
C ASN A 53 -29.44 -10.56 9.73
N TRP A 54 -29.68 -11.87 9.79
CA TRP A 54 -29.64 -12.62 11.03
C TRP A 54 -28.21 -12.80 11.54
N THR A 55 -28.10 -12.86 12.86
CA THR A 55 -26.83 -13.05 13.55
C THR A 55 -26.54 -14.54 13.70
N VAL A 56 -25.31 -14.89 14.07
CA VAL A 56 -24.90 -16.29 14.26
C VAL A 56 -25.77 -16.99 15.30
N SER A 57 -26.20 -16.28 16.35
CA SER A 57 -27.09 -16.80 17.39
C SER A 57 -28.48 -17.23 16.87
N ASN A 58 -28.99 -16.65 15.78
CA ASN A 58 -30.26 -17.07 15.18
C ASN A 58 -30.16 -18.45 14.50
N TYR A 59 -28.94 -18.85 14.09
CA TYR A 59 -28.66 -20.13 13.47
C TYR A 59 -28.20 -21.20 14.47
N GLY A 60 -27.96 -20.81 15.73
CA GLY A 60 -27.78 -21.71 16.86
C GLY A 60 -29.10 -22.11 17.52
N THR A 61 -29.02 -23.12 18.37
CA THR A 61 -30.09 -23.52 19.28
C THR A 61 -29.61 -23.41 20.73
N ASN A 62 -30.53 -23.32 21.68
CA ASN A 62 -30.18 -23.16 23.10
C ASN A 62 -29.45 -24.39 23.69
N ASP A 63 -29.59 -25.56 23.05
CA ASP A 63 -28.89 -26.81 23.34
C ASP A 63 -27.51 -26.91 22.67
N GLY A 64 -27.02 -25.83 22.06
CA GLY A 64 -25.67 -25.77 21.49
C GLY A 64 -25.53 -26.55 20.18
N GLN A 65 -26.57 -26.56 19.35
CA GLN A 65 -26.56 -27.17 18.01
C GLN A 65 -26.76 -26.12 16.91
N TRP A 66 -26.23 -26.42 15.72
CA TRP A 66 -26.51 -25.62 14.53
C TRP A 66 -27.87 -26.04 13.93
N ARG A 67 -28.67 -25.05 13.51
CA ARG A 67 -29.89 -25.25 12.72
C ARG A 67 -29.55 -25.48 11.25
N TRP A 68 -28.89 -26.60 10.96
CA TRP A 68 -28.36 -26.94 9.64
C TRP A 68 -29.38 -26.80 8.51
N ASN A 69 -30.64 -27.16 8.77
CA ASN A 69 -31.73 -27.09 7.81
C ASN A 69 -31.94 -25.67 7.22
N LEU A 70 -31.55 -24.62 7.94
CA LEU A 70 -31.75 -23.24 7.50
C LEU A 70 -30.76 -22.79 6.42
N PHE A 71 -29.56 -23.37 6.34
CA PHE A 71 -28.49 -22.84 5.50
C PHE A 71 -27.65 -23.89 4.77
N SER A 72 -27.73 -25.18 5.13
CA SER A 72 -26.85 -26.22 4.58
C SER A 72 -26.95 -26.34 3.06
N HIS A 73 -28.16 -26.16 2.51
CA HIS A 73 -28.44 -26.22 1.07
C HIS A 73 -27.85 -25.05 0.27
N LEU A 74 -27.47 -23.95 0.93
CA LEU A 74 -26.92 -22.75 0.29
C LEU A 74 -25.39 -22.70 0.31
N LEU A 75 -24.73 -23.69 0.90
CA LEU A 75 -23.29 -23.66 1.11
C LEU A 75 -22.60 -24.91 0.56
N PRO A 76 -21.40 -24.77 -0.02
CA PRO A 76 -20.56 -25.91 -0.38
C PRO A 76 -20.18 -26.78 0.81
N ALA A 77 -20.01 -28.09 0.59
CA ALA A 77 -19.67 -29.05 1.65
C ALA A 77 -18.40 -28.67 2.44
N ASN A 78 -17.37 -28.14 1.76
CA ASN A 78 -16.14 -27.70 2.42
C ASN A 78 -16.34 -26.50 3.36
N VAL A 79 -17.38 -25.69 3.15
CA VAL A 79 -17.75 -24.58 4.06
C VAL A 79 -18.52 -25.13 5.26
N LEU A 80 -19.44 -26.08 5.03
CA LEU A 80 -20.20 -26.73 6.11
C LEU A 80 -19.30 -27.45 7.11
N LEU A 81 -18.28 -28.17 6.63
CA LEU A 81 -17.29 -28.82 7.50
C LEU A 81 -16.57 -27.82 8.41
N ARG A 82 -16.35 -26.58 7.94
CA ARG A 82 -15.72 -25.53 8.75
C ARG A 82 -16.67 -24.94 9.76
N ILE A 83 -17.93 -24.73 9.38
CA ILE A 83 -18.98 -24.32 10.33
C ILE A 83 -19.13 -25.37 11.44
N ALA A 84 -19.05 -26.67 11.10
CA ALA A 84 -19.12 -27.75 12.07
C ALA A 84 -17.94 -27.75 13.06
N ALA A 85 -16.80 -27.17 12.68
CA ALA A 85 -15.65 -27.01 13.56
C ALA A 85 -15.75 -25.79 14.50
N VAL A 86 -16.74 -24.90 14.28
CA VAL A 86 -17.03 -23.77 15.17
C VAL A 86 -18.16 -24.17 16.12
N PRO A 87 -17.96 -24.09 17.45
CA PRO A 87 -19.04 -24.33 18.41
C PRO A 87 -20.23 -23.39 18.17
N PRO A 88 -21.48 -23.90 18.12
CA PRO A 88 -22.67 -23.06 18.08
C PRO A 88 -22.77 -22.18 19.34
N PRO A 89 -23.34 -20.96 19.23
CA PRO A 89 -23.62 -20.16 20.41
C PRO A 89 -24.57 -20.87 21.38
N GLY A 90 -24.17 -20.97 22.65
CA GLY A 90 -24.96 -21.55 23.73
C GLY A 90 -25.24 -20.56 24.85
N ALA A 91 -26.07 -20.94 25.82
CA ALA A 91 -26.48 -20.06 26.93
C ALA A 91 -25.31 -19.62 27.83
N SER A 92 -24.20 -20.37 27.84
CA SER A 92 -22.99 -20.08 28.61
C SER A 92 -21.82 -19.59 27.76
N SER A 93 -22.06 -19.16 26.51
CA SER A 93 -21.01 -18.65 25.65
C SER A 93 -20.48 -17.30 26.14
N GLU A 94 -19.17 -17.12 26.04
CA GLU A 94 -18.52 -15.81 26.20
C GLU A 94 -18.99 -14.81 25.11
N PRO A 95 -18.82 -13.49 25.31
CA PRO A 95 -19.18 -12.50 24.30
C PRO A 95 -18.39 -12.68 22.99
N ASP A 96 -19.01 -12.29 21.86
CA ASP A 96 -18.34 -12.21 20.56
C ASP A 96 -17.08 -11.31 20.63
N LEU A 97 -15.98 -11.76 20.05
CA LEU A 97 -14.71 -11.01 20.04
C LEU A 97 -14.33 -10.58 18.62
N MET A 98 -14.02 -9.30 18.46
CA MET A 98 -13.46 -8.76 17.23
C MET A 98 -11.92 -8.78 17.30
N TYR A 99 -11.26 -9.19 16.22
CA TYR A 99 -9.80 -9.21 16.14
C TYR A 99 -9.30 -8.78 14.76
N TRP A 100 -8.03 -8.38 14.73
CA TRP A 100 -7.37 -7.89 13.52
C TRP A 100 -6.70 -9.03 12.75
N GLY A 101 -7.27 -9.36 11.60
CA GLY A 101 -6.91 -10.47 10.74
C GLY A 101 -5.60 -10.35 9.97
N PHE A 102 -4.92 -9.20 10.02
CA PHE A 102 -3.61 -9.00 9.36
C PHE A 102 -2.41 -9.26 10.28
N LEU A 103 -2.64 -9.47 11.58
CA LEU A 103 -1.58 -9.80 12.54
C LEU A 103 -1.93 -11.10 13.26
N ALA A 104 -0.94 -11.99 13.42
CA ALA A 104 -1.12 -13.28 14.09
C ALA A 104 -1.55 -13.15 15.56
N ASN A 105 -1.25 -12.02 16.21
CA ASN A 105 -1.67 -11.73 17.58
C ASN A 105 -3.08 -11.12 17.67
N GLY A 106 -3.77 -10.91 16.55
CA GLY A 106 -5.12 -10.35 16.49
C GLY A 106 -5.24 -8.89 16.93
N ARG A 107 -4.14 -8.19 17.23
CA ARG A 107 -4.19 -6.82 17.76
C ARG A 107 -4.28 -5.79 16.63
N PHE A 108 -5.22 -4.87 16.75
CA PHE A 108 -5.27 -3.72 15.85
C PHE A 108 -4.15 -2.73 16.20
N THR A 109 -3.41 -2.28 15.18
CA THR A 109 -2.52 -1.11 15.31
C THR A 109 -2.70 -0.20 14.12
N THR A 110 -2.61 1.11 14.35
CA THR A 110 -2.64 2.13 13.29
C THR A 110 -1.58 1.88 12.22
N LYS A 111 -0.40 1.39 12.62
CA LYS A 111 0.67 0.95 11.72
C LYS A 111 0.20 -0.17 10.79
N SER A 112 -0.29 -1.29 11.33
CA SER A 112 -0.73 -2.42 10.50
C SER A 112 -1.91 -2.08 9.58
N ALA A 113 -2.80 -1.18 9.99
CA ALA A 113 -3.86 -0.65 9.14
C ALA A 113 -3.28 0.19 8.00
N TYR A 114 -2.32 1.08 8.30
CA TYR A 114 -1.63 1.87 7.28
C TYR A 114 -0.84 1.00 6.29
N ASP A 115 -0.15 -0.02 6.78
CA ASP A 115 0.59 -0.98 5.96
C ASP A 115 -0.36 -1.70 5.00
N SER A 116 -1.54 -2.14 5.47
CA SER A 116 -2.56 -2.76 4.62
C SER A 116 -3.19 -1.80 3.59
N LEU A 117 -3.25 -0.50 3.90
CA LEU A 117 -3.78 0.54 3.01
C LEU A 117 -2.79 0.93 1.91
N SER A 118 -1.50 0.81 2.18
CA SER A 118 -0.45 1.29 1.29
C SER A 118 -0.15 0.34 0.13
N GLY A 119 -0.75 -0.87 0.15
CA GLY A 119 -0.48 -1.94 -0.81
C GLY A 119 1.00 -2.35 -0.81
N ASP A 120 1.33 -3.41 -1.53
CA ASP A 120 2.72 -3.87 -1.74
C ASP A 120 3.62 -2.85 -2.52
N GLY A 121 3.31 -1.55 -2.51
CA GLY A 121 4.07 -0.47 -3.13
C GLY A 121 4.86 0.41 -2.16
N THR A 122 4.62 0.31 -0.85
CA THR A 122 5.48 0.94 0.16
C THR A 122 6.27 -0.11 0.91
N THR A 123 7.13 -0.84 0.20
CA THR A 123 8.38 -1.26 0.83
C THR A 123 9.11 0.02 1.25
N THR A 124 8.91 0.39 2.51
CA THR A 124 9.82 1.20 3.32
C THR A 124 11.21 0.54 3.43
N ASP A 125 11.39 -0.61 2.78
CA ASP A 125 12.63 -1.36 2.65
C ASP A 125 13.18 -1.44 1.21
N SER A 126 12.88 -0.45 0.35
CA SER A 126 13.61 -0.37 -0.92
C SER A 126 15.09 -0.19 -0.62
N TRP A 127 15.97 -0.97 -1.27
CA TRP A 127 17.42 -0.84 -1.11
C TRP A 127 17.90 0.62 -1.28
N LEU A 128 17.21 1.38 -2.13
CA LEU A 128 17.47 2.80 -2.36
C LEU A 128 17.21 3.68 -1.12
N TRP A 129 16.23 3.35 -0.26
CA TRP A 129 16.07 3.99 1.05
C TRP A 129 17.35 3.84 1.87
N ARG A 130 17.84 2.60 2.03
CA ARG A 130 19.05 2.32 2.82
C ARG A 130 20.27 3.10 2.29
N VAL A 131 20.38 3.24 0.97
CA VAL A 131 21.42 4.02 0.32
C VAL A 131 21.29 5.51 0.63
N ILE A 132 20.11 6.10 0.42
CA ILE A 132 19.84 7.53 0.67
C ILE A 132 20.08 7.89 2.14
N TRP A 133 19.73 7.01 3.08
CA TRP A 133 19.91 7.31 4.51
C TRP A 133 21.34 7.16 5.01
N LYS A 134 22.16 6.35 4.33
CA LYS A 134 23.61 6.26 4.57
C LYS A 134 24.40 7.39 3.92
N TRP A 135 23.82 8.11 2.96
CA TRP A 135 24.48 9.22 2.28
C TRP A 135 24.87 10.34 3.27
N VAL A 136 26.06 10.89 3.07
CA VAL A 136 26.67 11.91 3.93
C VAL A 136 26.50 13.28 3.29
N GLY A 137 25.74 14.16 3.93
CA GLY A 137 25.55 15.54 3.50
C GLY A 137 24.34 16.21 4.16
N PRO A 138 23.93 17.41 3.69
CA PRO A 138 22.86 18.17 4.33
C PRO A 138 21.52 17.41 4.39
N GLN A 139 20.89 17.42 5.57
CA GLN A 139 19.61 16.72 5.80
C GLN A 139 18.53 17.08 4.78
N ARG A 140 18.46 18.35 4.37
CA ARG A 140 17.50 18.84 3.37
C ARG A 140 17.65 18.13 2.02
N ILE A 141 18.87 17.83 1.60
CA ILE A 141 19.17 17.17 0.31
C ILE A 141 18.83 15.69 0.44
N ARG A 142 19.14 15.07 1.58
CA ARG A 142 18.75 13.69 1.87
C ARG A 142 17.23 13.49 1.82
N GLN A 143 16.47 14.38 2.45
CA GLN A 143 15.00 14.36 2.38
C GLN A 143 14.48 14.57 0.95
N PHE A 144 15.09 15.51 0.22
CA PHE A 144 14.76 15.73 -1.20
C PHE A 144 15.00 14.47 -2.04
N MET A 145 16.16 13.82 -1.94
CA MET A 145 16.47 12.58 -2.67
C MET A 145 15.48 11.46 -2.34
N TRP A 146 15.01 11.38 -1.10
CA TRP A 146 13.96 10.43 -0.72
C TRP A 146 12.63 10.71 -1.42
N LEU A 147 12.20 11.97 -1.48
CA LEU A 147 11.00 12.38 -2.21
C LEU A 147 11.13 12.09 -3.71
N VAL A 148 12.32 12.27 -4.27
CA VAL A 148 12.63 11.92 -5.66
C VAL A 148 12.51 10.41 -5.87
N ALA A 149 13.11 9.60 -4.99
CA ALA A 149 13.05 8.14 -5.06
C ALA A 149 11.63 7.57 -4.94
N LYS A 150 10.74 8.29 -4.24
CA LYS A 150 9.31 7.96 -4.16
C LYS A 150 8.47 8.53 -5.30
N ASN A 151 9.09 9.23 -6.27
CA ASN A 151 8.40 9.95 -7.35
C ASN A 151 7.26 10.85 -6.83
N CYS A 152 7.51 11.53 -5.70
CA CYS A 152 6.49 12.27 -4.94
C CYS A 152 6.59 13.79 -5.07
N LEU A 153 7.54 14.32 -5.86
CA LEU A 153 7.60 15.75 -6.12
C LEU A 153 6.53 16.16 -7.14
N MET A 154 6.04 17.39 -7.00
CA MET A 154 4.89 17.89 -7.74
C MET A 154 5.30 18.52 -9.06
N THR A 155 5.69 17.70 -10.03
CA THR A 155 5.99 18.16 -11.40
C THR A 155 4.71 18.50 -12.17
N ASN A 156 4.81 19.22 -13.29
CA ASN A 156 3.63 19.51 -14.13
C ASN A 156 2.95 18.24 -14.65
N SER A 157 3.66 17.14 -14.89
CA SER A 157 3.01 15.85 -15.19
C SER A 157 2.13 15.34 -14.05
N GLU A 158 2.59 15.43 -12.80
CA GLU A 158 1.80 15.05 -11.63
C GLU A 158 0.64 16.01 -11.36
N ARG A 159 0.86 17.32 -11.57
CA ARG A 159 -0.19 18.34 -11.45
C ARG A 159 -1.28 18.11 -12.50
N PHE A 160 -0.90 17.80 -13.73
CA PHE A 160 -1.83 17.49 -14.82
C PHE A 160 -2.63 16.22 -14.51
N ARG A 161 -1.96 15.15 -14.06
CA ARG A 161 -2.58 13.88 -13.64
C ARG A 161 -3.62 14.07 -12.52
N ARG A 162 -3.41 15.08 -11.65
CA ARG A 162 -4.33 15.44 -10.55
C ARG A 162 -5.31 16.55 -10.92
N HIS A 163 -5.36 16.96 -12.19
CA HIS A 163 -6.24 18.00 -12.71
C HIS A 163 -6.01 19.40 -12.12
N PHE A 164 -4.78 19.71 -11.68
CA PHE A 164 -4.41 21.05 -11.20
C PHE A 164 -3.94 22.01 -12.30
N VAL A 165 -3.52 21.48 -13.45
CA VAL A 165 -3.08 22.25 -14.62
C VAL A 165 -3.65 21.65 -15.90
N SER A 166 -3.72 22.44 -16.96
CA SER A 166 -4.26 22.05 -18.26
C SER A 166 -3.24 21.37 -19.18
N SER A 167 -1.94 21.44 -18.84
CA SER A 167 -0.87 20.85 -19.64
C SER A 167 0.22 20.26 -18.75
N PRO A 168 0.78 19.08 -19.10
CA PRO A 168 1.92 18.51 -18.40
C PRO A 168 3.28 19.07 -18.88
N THR A 169 3.31 19.96 -19.88
CA THR A 169 4.55 20.43 -20.51
C THR A 169 5.49 21.11 -19.51
N CYS A 170 6.78 20.84 -19.66
CA CYS A 170 7.83 21.50 -18.89
C CYS A 170 7.98 22.96 -19.33
N GLU A 171 7.87 23.87 -18.37
CA GLU A 171 7.94 25.31 -18.61
C GLU A 171 9.36 25.78 -18.97
N LEU A 172 10.38 25.00 -18.60
CA LEU A 172 11.79 25.33 -18.86
C LEU A 172 12.20 25.05 -20.31
N CYS A 173 11.68 23.99 -20.92
CA CYS A 173 12.07 23.56 -22.27
C CYS A 173 10.95 23.67 -23.31
N GLY A 174 9.69 23.71 -22.88
CA GLY A 174 8.51 23.84 -23.74
C GLY A 174 8.21 22.63 -24.64
N SER A 175 8.99 21.54 -24.59
CA SER A 175 8.96 20.50 -25.64
C SER A 175 8.55 19.11 -25.17
N ALA A 176 8.55 18.83 -23.87
CA ALA A 176 8.23 17.51 -23.33
C ALA A 176 7.40 17.62 -22.03
N PRO A 177 6.67 16.56 -21.65
CA PRO A 177 6.04 16.47 -20.33
C PRO A 177 7.08 16.58 -19.22
N GLU A 178 6.79 17.40 -18.22
CA GLU A 178 7.62 17.58 -17.05
C GLU A 178 7.48 16.41 -16.09
N THR A 179 8.19 15.33 -16.38
CA THR A 179 8.36 14.22 -15.44
C THR A 179 9.52 14.53 -14.50
N LEU A 180 9.60 13.82 -13.37
CA LEU A 180 10.68 14.00 -12.42
C LEU A 180 12.07 13.78 -13.04
N LEU A 181 12.21 12.72 -13.83
CA LEU A 181 13.46 12.39 -14.53
C LEU A 181 13.76 13.43 -15.61
N HIS A 182 12.73 13.94 -16.30
CA HIS A 182 12.90 15.05 -17.23
C HIS A 182 13.43 16.30 -16.52
N THR A 183 12.73 16.77 -15.48
CA THR A 183 13.14 17.97 -14.73
C THR A 183 14.57 17.88 -14.21
N LEU A 184 14.95 16.72 -13.67
CA LEU A 184 16.25 16.54 -13.02
C LEU A 184 17.37 16.13 -13.99
N ARG A 185 17.07 15.59 -15.17
CA ARG A 185 18.07 15.01 -16.07
C ARG A 185 17.85 15.35 -17.54
N ASP A 186 16.68 14.98 -18.10
CA ASP A 186 16.47 14.96 -19.56
C ASP A 186 16.02 16.31 -20.16
N CYS A 187 15.65 17.27 -19.31
CA CYS A 187 15.38 18.64 -19.71
C CYS A 187 16.67 19.23 -20.31
N PRO A 188 16.63 19.86 -21.50
CA PRO A 188 17.81 20.46 -22.12
C PRO A 188 18.64 21.35 -21.17
N LYS A 189 17.98 22.10 -20.27
CA LYS A 189 18.63 22.91 -19.24
C LYS A 189 19.39 22.06 -18.21
N ALA A 190 18.76 21.00 -17.69
CA ALA A 190 19.40 20.07 -16.76
C ALA A 190 20.51 19.25 -17.44
N THR A 191 20.27 18.76 -18.66
CA THR A 191 21.24 18.02 -19.46
C THR A 191 22.52 18.82 -19.69
N GLN A 192 22.42 20.13 -19.94
CA GLN A 192 23.59 20.98 -20.12
C GLN A 192 24.47 21.01 -18.86
N ILE A 193 23.86 21.10 -17.67
CA ILE A 193 24.57 21.07 -16.39
C ILE A 193 25.26 19.72 -16.19
N TRP A 194 24.57 18.61 -16.48
CA TRP A 194 25.17 17.28 -16.33
C TRP A 194 26.35 17.05 -17.29
N ARG A 195 26.27 17.56 -18.53
CA ARG A 195 27.35 17.44 -19.51
C ARG A 195 28.62 18.22 -19.13
N THR A 196 28.54 19.24 -18.27
CA THR A 196 29.73 19.94 -17.77
C THR A 196 30.36 19.25 -16.55
N LEU A 197 29.57 18.51 -15.79
CA LEU A 197 30.01 17.84 -14.56
C LEU A 197 30.50 16.41 -14.78
N ILE A 198 30.09 15.77 -15.87
CA ILE A 198 30.30 14.34 -16.11
C ILE A 198 31.25 14.14 -17.30
N PRO A 199 32.33 13.35 -17.15
CA PRO A 199 33.17 12.87 -18.24
C PRO A 199 32.37 12.25 -19.40
N GLY A 200 32.77 12.55 -20.64
CA GLY A 200 32.06 12.14 -21.85
C GLY A 200 31.77 10.63 -21.94
N ASN A 201 32.66 9.79 -21.42
CA ASN A 201 32.51 8.33 -21.41
C ASN A 201 31.40 7.83 -20.48
N MET A 202 30.97 8.61 -19.48
CA MET A 202 29.90 8.25 -18.56
C MET A 202 28.51 8.72 -19.01
N LEU A 203 28.44 9.63 -20.00
CA LEU A 203 27.17 10.18 -20.48
C LEU A 203 26.21 9.11 -21.02
N PRO A 204 26.62 8.11 -21.83
CA PRO A 204 25.68 7.12 -22.37
C PRO A 204 24.97 6.32 -21.27
N ALA A 205 25.70 5.90 -20.24
CA ALA A 205 25.13 5.21 -19.09
C ALA A 205 24.22 6.15 -18.29
N PHE A 206 24.66 7.38 -18.03
CA PHE A 206 23.91 8.32 -17.20
C PHE A 206 22.51 8.66 -17.75
N PHE A 207 22.39 8.83 -19.07
CA PHE A 207 21.14 9.24 -19.72
C PHE A 207 20.24 8.07 -20.18
N SER A 208 20.67 6.82 -20.02
CA SER A 208 19.88 5.64 -20.44
C SER A 208 19.12 4.95 -19.31
N LEU A 209 19.47 5.21 -18.05
CA LEU A 209 18.87 4.54 -16.89
C LEU A 209 17.46 5.05 -16.58
N ASP A 210 16.61 4.21 -15.99
CA ASP A 210 15.38 4.69 -15.36
C ASP A 210 15.66 5.47 -14.06
N LEU A 211 14.65 6.12 -13.47
CA LEU A 211 14.83 6.96 -12.28
C LEU A 211 15.47 6.21 -11.09
N VAL A 212 15.05 4.97 -10.82
CA VAL A 212 15.51 4.20 -9.65
C VAL A 212 16.93 3.72 -9.90
N GLN A 213 17.21 3.19 -11.09
CA GLN A 213 18.54 2.78 -11.51
C GLN A 213 19.51 3.98 -11.56
N TRP A 214 19.05 5.14 -12.04
CA TRP A 214 19.84 6.36 -12.12
C TRP A 214 20.24 6.90 -10.74
N LEU A 215 19.28 6.96 -9.80
CA LEU A 215 19.59 7.32 -8.42
C LEU A 215 20.53 6.29 -7.78
N GLY A 216 20.24 5.02 -7.97
CA GLY A 216 21.03 3.91 -7.48
C GLY A 216 22.48 3.96 -7.94
N TYR A 217 22.70 4.05 -9.25
CA TYR A 217 24.02 4.11 -9.86
C TYR A 217 24.86 5.25 -9.30
N ASN A 218 24.28 6.46 -9.20
CA ASN A 218 25.01 7.65 -8.77
C ASN A 218 25.18 7.76 -7.25
N LEU A 219 24.34 7.10 -6.45
CA LEU A 219 24.46 7.08 -4.99
C LEU A 219 25.22 5.85 -4.46
N CYS A 220 25.34 4.77 -5.25
CA CYS A 220 25.99 3.52 -4.86
C CYS A 220 27.34 3.25 -5.53
N SER A 221 27.83 4.04 -6.49
CA SER A 221 29.07 3.66 -7.18
C SER A 221 30.29 3.66 -6.24
N VAL A 222 30.61 2.47 -5.73
CA VAL A 222 31.76 2.09 -4.91
C VAL A 222 32.89 1.60 -5.84
N ALA A 223 33.28 2.40 -6.83
CA ALA A 223 34.38 2.03 -7.73
C ALA A 223 35.44 3.14 -7.77
N ALA A 224 36.58 2.84 -7.13
CA ALA A 224 37.83 3.59 -7.08
C ALA A 224 37.83 4.85 -6.19
N ASN A 225 38.21 4.68 -4.92
CA ASN A 225 39.00 5.54 -4.01
C ASN A 225 38.91 7.10 -4.00
N GLU A 226 38.07 7.77 -4.77
CA GLU A 226 37.92 9.24 -4.82
C GLU A 226 36.44 9.71 -4.82
N MET A 227 35.47 8.83 -4.53
CA MET A 227 34.04 9.04 -4.88
C MET A 227 33.06 9.44 -3.76
N VAL A 228 33.49 9.67 -2.51
CA VAL A 228 32.59 10.29 -1.50
C VAL A 228 32.10 11.66 -1.99
N GLU A 229 32.94 12.36 -2.75
CA GLU A 229 32.60 13.63 -3.37
C GLU A 229 31.54 13.48 -4.47
N TRP A 230 31.59 12.46 -5.33
CA TRP A 230 30.64 12.33 -6.45
C TRP A 230 29.20 12.20 -5.97
N SER A 231 28.92 11.28 -5.04
CA SER A 231 27.54 11.10 -4.53
C SER A 231 27.02 12.40 -3.89
N SER A 232 27.92 13.19 -3.29
CA SER A 232 27.61 14.49 -2.71
C SER A 232 27.33 15.54 -3.80
N PHE A 233 28.20 15.65 -4.80
CA PHE A 233 28.02 16.53 -5.97
C PHE A 233 26.75 16.20 -6.74
N PHE A 234 26.46 14.92 -6.94
CA PHE A 234 25.24 14.45 -7.58
C PHE A 234 24.00 14.89 -6.80
N GLY A 235 23.94 14.62 -5.49
CA GLY A 235 22.83 15.03 -4.62
C GLY A 235 22.63 16.55 -4.59
N VAL A 236 23.72 17.31 -4.46
CA VAL A 236 23.69 18.78 -4.47
C VAL A 236 23.25 19.32 -5.82
N THR A 237 23.76 18.77 -6.93
CA THR A 237 23.41 19.20 -8.29
C THR A 237 21.93 18.95 -8.57
N MET A 238 21.39 17.77 -8.22
CA MET A 238 19.95 17.52 -8.36
C MET A 238 19.12 18.53 -7.56
N TRP A 239 19.51 18.80 -6.31
CA TRP A 239 18.82 19.78 -5.48
C TRP A 239 18.90 21.20 -6.06
N ARG A 240 20.03 21.57 -6.66
CA ARG A 240 20.20 22.86 -7.35
C ARG A 240 19.36 22.95 -8.61
N ILE A 241 19.31 21.90 -9.43
CA ILE A 241 18.45 21.84 -10.62
C ILE A 241 16.97 21.99 -10.24
N TRP A 242 16.55 21.41 -9.11
CA TRP A 242 15.16 21.51 -8.66
C TRP A 242 14.78 22.90 -8.11
N ASN A 243 15.73 23.63 -7.49
CA ASN A 243 15.45 24.91 -6.82
C ASN A 243 16.00 26.14 -7.55
N GLY A 244 16.63 25.97 -8.72
CA GLY A 244 17.21 27.03 -9.53
C GLY A 244 16.29 27.40 -10.67
#